data_AF-A0A7R7ZM08-F1
#
_entry.id   AF-A0A7R7ZM08-F1
#
_cell.length_a   1.000
_cell.length_b   1.000
_cell.length_c   1.000
_cell.angle_alpha   90.00
_cell.angle_beta   90.00
_cell.angle_gamma   90.00
#
_symmetry.space_group_name_H-M   'P 1'
#
loop_
_entity.id
_entity.type
_entity.pdbx_description
1 polymer ?
#
loop_
_entity_poly.entity_id
_entity_poly.type
_entity_poly.pdbx_seq_one_letter_code
_entity_poly.pdbx_strand_id
1 'polypeptide(L)'
;MTDVQRTPFVRDLASSDRKTRDKALDSLTLFLRSRTDLSLIDLLKLWKGLFFCFYHSDRPLTQQALARSLSYSLVPTLPRPTVHRFLRAFWITIGREFHAIDRLRLDKYMYLIRCYVGVAFEIFVKGKQQQPGNDDGGKKRKREEEQAAAKSKNQKKQNKRSKGKDNTDEQSNRISNGTTTTTATTDTQTPTTTTDSDAAKWTDLKSYLSIISEGPLNPLNFDPDQDTSINEKTDYVPMPHGPDGLRYHLLDIWIDELEKVLEFEQGDSEEGEETKPRKVISEAPMDLILGPIETLRVEGLHKPVRTRAAEALQDERLFEWGFKERKVESEDEDEESEEWGGFD
;
A
#
# COMPACT_ATOMS: atom_id res chain seq x y z
N MET A 1 -2.25 23.42 15.49
CA MET A 1 -1.92 23.13 14.08
C MET A 1 -0.50 23.57 13.83
N THR A 2 0.36 22.68 13.36
CA THR A 2 1.70 23.09 12.94
C THR A 2 1.62 23.90 11.67
N ASP A 3 2.28 25.06 11.66
CA ASP A 3 2.28 25.94 10.50
C ASP A 3 3.25 25.41 9.43
N VAL A 4 2.80 24.40 8.67
CA VAL A 4 3.55 23.82 7.55
C VAL A 4 3.86 24.86 6.47
N GLN A 5 3.16 26.00 6.43
CA GLN A 5 3.51 27.09 5.50
C GLN A 5 4.78 27.83 5.91
N ARG A 6 5.19 27.76 7.18
CA ARG A 6 6.46 28.34 7.67
C ARG A 6 7.67 27.46 7.38
N THR A 7 7.50 26.23 6.88
CA THR A 7 8.64 25.41 6.51
C THR A 7 9.18 25.86 5.15
N PRO A 8 10.44 26.33 5.07
CA PRO A 8 10.98 26.97 3.86
C PRO A 8 10.99 26.03 2.64
N PHE A 9 11.11 24.72 2.88
CA PHE A 9 11.22 23.73 1.82
C PHE A 9 9.95 23.60 0.94
N VAL A 10 8.76 23.92 1.44
CA VAL A 10 7.51 23.69 0.67
C VAL A 10 7.46 24.56 -0.59
N ARG A 11 7.89 25.82 -0.47
CA ARG A 11 8.01 26.72 -1.63
C ARG A 11 9.13 26.26 -2.57
N ASP A 12 10.24 25.80 -1.99
CA ASP A 12 11.43 25.41 -2.74
C ASP A 12 11.22 24.13 -3.57
N LEU A 13 10.24 23.27 -3.22
CA LEU A 13 9.81 22.13 -4.03
C LEU A 13 9.29 22.54 -5.42
N ALA A 14 8.69 23.73 -5.54
CA ALA A 14 8.20 24.26 -6.81
C ALA A 14 9.23 25.18 -7.51
N SER A 15 10.48 25.23 -7.03
CA SER A 15 11.54 26.02 -7.67
C SER A 15 11.85 25.52 -9.08
N SER A 16 12.19 26.43 -9.99
CA SER A 16 12.67 26.07 -11.33
C SER A 16 14.05 25.41 -11.31
N ASP A 17 14.88 25.73 -10.30
CA ASP A 17 16.20 25.13 -10.13
C ASP A 17 16.11 23.72 -9.51
N ARG A 18 16.63 22.74 -10.24
CA ARG A 18 16.67 21.34 -9.80
C ARG A 18 17.41 21.16 -8.48
N LYS A 19 18.55 21.81 -8.29
CA LYS A 19 19.35 21.61 -7.05
C LYS A 19 18.58 22.08 -5.82
N THR A 20 17.83 23.16 -5.97
CA THR A 20 16.94 23.68 -4.93
C THR A 20 15.83 22.68 -4.61
N ARG A 21 15.17 22.11 -5.63
CA ARG A 21 14.14 21.08 -5.44
C ARG A 21 14.68 19.81 -4.78
N ASP A 22 15.85 19.33 -5.20
CA ASP A 22 16.46 18.12 -4.66
C ASP A 22 16.73 18.28 -3.14
N LYS A 23 17.30 19.42 -2.72
CA LYS A 23 17.50 19.74 -1.29
C LYS A 23 16.19 19.88 -0.51
N ALA A 24 15.17 20.47 -1.12
CA ALA A 24 13.86 20.61 -0.51
C ALA A 24 13.20 19.24 -0.31
N LEU A 25 13.37 18.33 -1.26
CA LEU A 25 12.87 16.96 -1.19
C LEU A 25 13.57 16.15 -0.09
N ASP A 26 14.89 16.28 0.06
CA ASP A 26 15.64 15.66 1.16
C ASP A 26 15.13 16.15 2.53
N SER A 27 14.93 17.47 2.64
CA SER A 27 14.41 18.11 3.86
C SER A 27 12.99 17.63 4.18
N LEU A 28 12.12 17.57 3.17
CA LEU A 28 10.76 17.05 3.30
C LEU A 28 10.77 15.57 3.74
N THR A 29 11.66 14.76 3.17
CA THR A 29 11.76 13.33 3.52
C THR A 29 12.13 13.15 4.99
N LEU A 30 13.09 13.92 5.50
CA LEU A 30 13.46 13.91 6.92
C LEU A 30 12.31 14.42 7.82
N PHE A 31 11.62 15.47 7.39
CA PHE A 31 10.47 16.02 8.09
C PHE A 31 9.35 14.97 8.22
N LEU A 32 8.94 14.35 7.11
CA LEU A 32 7.87 13.35 7.09
C LEU A 32 8.19 12.11 7.92
N ARG A 33 9.46 11.67 7.96
CA ARG A 33 9.92 10.54 8.77
C ARG A 33 9.86 10.79 10.28
N SER A 34 9.97 12.05 10.70
CA SER A 34 10.02 12.43 12.11
C SER A 34 8.68 12.84 12.71
N ARG A 35 7.62 12.96 11.90
CA ARG A 35 6.33 13.51 12.31
C ARG A 35 5.20 12.50 12.19
N THR A 36 4.45 12.33 13.28
CA THR A 36 3.30 11.41 13.39
C THR A 36 1.96 12.13 13.52
N ASP A 37 2.00 13.46 13.68
CA ASP A 37 0.88 14.34 14.05
C ASP A 37 0.44 15.26 12.90
N LEU A 38 0.77 14.90 11.65
CA LEU A 38 0.40 15.67 10.47
C LEU A 38 -1.07 15.46 10.12
N SER A 39 -1.80 16.58 10.00
CA SER A 39 -3.17 16.60 9.51
C SER A 39 -3.23 16.28 8.01
N LEU A 40 -4.40 15.89 7.51
CA LEU A 40 -4.63 15.69 6.08
C LEU A 40 -4.40 17.00 5.32
N ILE A 41 -4.83 18.14 5.86
CA ILE A 41 -4.59 19.46 5.26
C ILE A 41 -3.10 19.78 5.13
N ASP A 42 -2.30 19.45 6.15
CA ASP A 42 -0.85 19.63 6.10
C ASP A 42 -0.24 18.78 4.98
N LEU A 43 -0.64 17.51 4.88
CA LEU A 43 -0.17 16.59 3.85
C LEU A 43 -0.59 17.04 2.45
N LEU A 44 -1.77 17.64 2.28
CA LEU A 44 -2.22 18.21 1.00
C LEU A 44 -1.34 19.39 0.57
N LYS A 45 -0.93 20.26 1.50
CA LYS A 45 0.01 21.34 1.21
C LYS A 45 1.36 20.80 0.74
N LEU A 46 1.86 19.75 1.40
CA LEU A 46 3.11 19.08 1.01
C LEU A 46 2.98 18.41 -0.36
N TRP A 47 1.86 17.72 -0.61
CA TRP A 47 1.59 17.06 -1.87
C TRP A 47 1.44 18.02 -3.04
N LYS A 48 0.88 19.21 -2.83
CA LYS A 48 0.89 20.27 -3.85
C LYS A 48 2.32 20.67 -4.22
N GLY A 49 3.22 20.80 -3.25
CA GLY A 49 4.64 21.03 -3.49
C GLY A 49 5.30 19.88 -4.27
N LEU A 50 5.05 18.64 -3.86
CA LEU A 50 5.56 17.43 -4.54
C LEU A 50 5.06 17.31 -5.99
N PHE A 51 3.79 17.64 -6.24
CA PHE A 51 3.20 17.68 -7.57
C PHE A 51 3.99 18.63 -8.47
N PHE A 52 4.21 19.88 -8.05
CA PHE A 52 4.99 20.82 -8.86
C PHE A 52 6.48 20.47 -8.95
N CYS A 53 7.05 19.83 -7.93
CA CYS A 53 8.41 19.27 -8.01
C CYS A 53 8.53 18.25 -9.15
N PHE A 54 7.53 17.37 -9.27
CA PHE A 54 7.45 16.39 -10.36
C PHE A 54 7.08 17.04 -11.70
N TYR A 55 6.21 18.06 -11.68
CA TYR A 55 5.82 18.85 -12.85
C TYR A 55 7.03 19.47 -13.56
N HIS A 56 7.99 20.03 -12.80
CA HIS A 56 9.24 20.62 -13.32
C HIS A 56 10.37 19.62 -13.64
N SER A 57 10.07 18.31 -13.61
CA SER A 57 11.03 17.28 -14.01
C SER A 57 10.85 16.90 -15.48
N ASP A 58 11.82 17.24 -16.31
CA ASP A 58 11.69 17.14 -17.77
C ASP A 58 12.49 15.98 -18.41
N ARG A 59 13.51 15.45 -17.72
CA ARG A 59 14.35 14.37 -18.28
C ARG A 59 13.76 12.99 -17.96
N PRO A 60 13.56 12.08 -18.94
CA PRO A 60 12.90 10.79 -18.73
C PRO A 60 13.47 9.94 -17.57
N LEU A 61 14.79 9.73 -17.53
CA LEU A 61 15.42 8.97 -16.44
C LEU A 61 15.29 9.67 -15.07
N THR A 62 15.28 11.01 -15.07
CA THR A 62 15.06 11.78 -13.83
C THR A 62 13.63 11.68 -13.37
N GLN A 63 12.65 11.67 -14.28
CA GLN A 63 11.23 11.46 -13.96
C GLN A 63 11.01 10.07 -13.35
N GLN A 64 11.56 9.01 -13.95
CA GLN A 64 11.45 7.66 -13.41
C GLN A 64 12.10 7.53 -12.03
N ALA A 65 13.32 8.04 -11.87
CA ALA A 65 14.02 8.02 -10.59
C ALA A 65 13.26 8.81 -9.51
N LEU A 66 12.75 9.98 -9.86
CA LEU A 66 11.97 10.80 -8.93
C LEU A 66 10.65 10.13 -8.54
N ALA A 67 9.92 9.54 -9.50
CA ALA A 67 8.69 8.81 -9.20
C ALA A 67 8.94 7.67 -8.21
N ARG A 68 9.99 6.86 -8.43
CA ARG A 68 10.39 5.80 -7.49
C ARG A 68 10.84 6.34 -6.14
N SER A 69 11.53 7.48 -6.12
CA SER A 69 11.94 8.14 -4.88
C SER A 69 10.73 8.62 -4.06
N LEU A 70 9.73 9.20 -4.73
CA LEU A 70 8.50 9.68 -4.10
C LEU A 70 7.60 8.53 -3.64
N SER A 71 7.61 7.38 -4.31
CA SER A 71 6.82 6.21 -3.93
C SER A 71 7.63 5.24 -3.04
N TYR A 72 8.39 4.33 -3.66
CA TYR A 72 9.06 3.19 -3.06
C TYR A 72 10.14 3.56 -2.04
N SER A 73 10.78 4.73 -2.17
CA SER A 73 11.80 5.16 -1.19
C SER A 73 11.22 5.98 -0.02
N LEU A 74 10.18 6.78 -0.27
CA LEU A 74 9.60 7.67 0.73
C LEU A 74 8.49 6.98 1.54
N VAL A 75 7.48 6.43 0.86
CA VAL A 75 6.24 5.95 1.49
C VAL A 75 6.51 4.85 2.54
N PRO A 76 7.35 3.82 2.29
CA PRO A 76 7.63 2.79 3.29
C PRO A 76 8.36 3.30 4.54
N THR A 77 8.93 4.51 4.49
CA THR A 77 9.67 5.12 5.61
C THR A 77 8.81 6.04 6.47
N LEU A 78 7.56 6.27 6.08
CA LEU A 78 6.63 7.10 6.84
C LEU A 78 6.15 6.37 8.11
N PRO A 79 5.88 7.09 9.21
CA PRO A 79 5.26 6.50 10.38
C PRO A 79 3.88 5.92 10.04
N ARG A 80 3.54 4.76 10.62
CA ARG A 80 2.26 4.06 10.40
C ARG A 80 1.01 4.97 10.44
N PRO A 81 0.83 5.88 11.43
CA PRO A 81 -0.34 6.76 11.50
C PRO A 81 -0.44 7.77 10.34
N THR A 82 0.67 7.98 9.62
CA THR A 82 0.79 8.97 8.54
C THR A 82 0.60 8.32 7.16
N VAL A 83 0.88 7.02 6.99
CA VAL A 83 0.88 6.35 5.66
C VAL A 83 -0.46 6.49 4.94
N HIS A 84 -1.57 6.07 5.56
CA HIS A 84 -2.90 6.17 4.93
C HIS A 84 -3.29 7.61 4.61
N ARG A 85 -3.00 8.57 5.52
CA ARG A 85 -3.30 9.99 5.28
C ARG A 85 -2.45 10.55 4.14
N PHE A 86 -1.20 10.12 4.03
CA PHE A 86 -0.29 10.53 2.96
C PHE A 86 -0.74 9.98 1.59
N LEU A 87 -1.17 8.72 1.54
CA LEU A 87 -1.75 8.11 0.34
C LEU A 87 -3.10 8.75 -0.01
N ARG A 88 -3.94 9.08 0.98
CA ARG A 88 -5.18 9.84 0.76
C ARG A 88 -4.89 11.21 0.15
N ALA A 89 -3.93 11.95 0.69
CA ALA A 89 -3.54 13.25 0.16
C ALA A 89 -2.98 13.15 -1.27
N PHE A 90 -2.26 12.08 -1.61
CA PHE A 90 -1.85 11.79 -2.99
C PHE A 90 -3.06 11.67 -3.92
N TRP A 91 -4.02 10.81 -3.60
CA TRP A 91 -5.19 10.58 -4.45
C TRP A 91 -6.09 11.81 -4.58
N ILE A 92 -6.27 12.58 -3.50
CA ILE A 92 -6.97 13.88 -3.58
C ILE A 92 -6.24 14.82 -4.54
N THR A 93 -4.91 14.90 -4.46
CA THR A 93 -4.12 15.80 -5.31
C THR A 93 -4.19 15.37 -6.78
N ILE A 94 -4.01 14.08 -7.07
CA ILE A 94 -4.13 13.55 -8.43
C ILE A 94 -5.54 13.75 -8.96
N GLY A 95 -6.58 13.41 -8.18
CA GLY A 95 -7.97 13.57 -8.61
C GLY A 95 -8.35 15.01 -8.96
N ARG A 96 -7.84 16.00 -8.21
CA ARG A 96 -8.05 17.43 -8.49
C ARG A 96 -7.31 17.91 -9.73
N GLU A 97 -6.04 17.54 -9.86
CA GLU A 97 -5.15 18.13 -10.85
C GLU A 97 -5.12 17.36 -12.18
N PHE A 98 -5.69 16.15 -12.25
CA PHE A 98 -5.54 15.25 -13.41
C PHE A 98 -5.90 15.91 -14.74
N HIS A 99 -7.04 16.62 -14.80
CA HIS A 99 -7.49 17.33 -16.01
C HIS A 99 -6.57 18.49 -16.42
N ALA A 100 -5.82 19.06 -15.47
CA ALA A 100 -4.90 20.16 -15.72
C ALA A 100 -3.53 19.68 -16.24
N ILE A 101 -3.29 18.36 -16.27
CA ILE A 101 -2.06 17.78 -16.82
C ILE A 101 -2.16 17.78 -18.34
N ASP A 102 -1.28 18.52 -19.00
CA ASP A 102 -1.19 18.50 -20.46
C ASP A 102 -0.60 17.18 -20.99
N ARG A 103 -0.88 16.90 -22.27
CA ARG A 103 -0.49 15.67 -22.95
C ARG A 103 1.00 15.35 -22.86
N LEU A 104 1.89 16.36 -22.88
CA LEU A 104 3.34 16.14 -22.85
C LEU A 104 3.85 15.73 -21.47
N ARG A 105 3.04 15.92 -20.42
CA ARG A 105 3.36 15.57 -19.04
C ARG A 105 2.59 14.36 -18.53
N LEU A 106 1.56 13.91 -19.26
CA LEU A 106 0.66 12.85 -18.83
C LEU A 106 1.42 11.55 -18.50
N ASP A 107 2.32 11.11 -19.38
CA ASP A 107 3.02 9.81 -19.26
C ASP A 107 3.79 9.67 -17.93
N LYS A 108 4.49 10.73 -17.50
CA LYS A 108 5.23 10.68 -16.23
C LYS A 108 4.28 10.58 -15.03
N TYR A 109 3.11 11.20 -15.10
CA TYR A 109 2.10 11.10 -14.04
C TYR A 109 1.40 9.75 -14.06
N MET A 110 1.14 9.16 -15.22
CA MET A 110 0.68 7.77 -15.33
C MET A 110 1.68 6.81 -14.67
N TYR A 111 2.98 7.01 -14.91
CA TYR A 111 4.03 6.24 -14.26
C TYR A 111 4.08 6.46 -12.74
N LEU A 112 3.91 7.72 -12.27
CA LEU A 112 3.84 8.02 -10.84
C LEU A 112 2.65 7.31 -10.17
N ILE A 113 1.47 7.36 -10.79
CA ILE A 113 0.26 6.67 -10.31
C ILE A 113 0.51 5.16 -10.21
N ARG A 114 1.10 4.56 -11.25
CA ARG A 114 1.50 3.15 -11.26
C ARG A 114 2.42 2.81 -10.09
N CYS A 115 3.42 3.66 -9.83
CA CYS A 115 4.32 3.49 -8.70
C CYS A 115 3.61 3.62 -7.33
N TYR A 116 2.58 4.45 -7.23
CA TYR A 116 1.79 4.63 -6.01
C TYR A 116 0.83 3.48 -5.72
N VAL A 117 0.23 2.89 -6.76
CA VAL A 117 -0.53 1.62 -6.63
C VAL A 117 0.40 0.50 -6.17
N GLY A 118 1.55 0.32 -6.84
CA GLY A 118 2.49 -0.74 -6.51
C GLY A 118 3.08 -0.63 -5.09
N VAL A 119 3.48 0.56 -4.64
CA VAL A 119 4.00 0.71 -3.27
C VAL A 119 2.91 0.48 -2.21
N ALA A 120 1.65 0.85 -2.49
CA ALA A 120 0.56 0.59 -1.57
C ALA A 120 0.29 -0.92 -1.44
N PHE A 121 0.31 -1.67 -2.54
CA PHE A 121 0.23 -3.13 -2.50
C PHE A 121 1.43 -3.76 -1.81
N GLU A 122 2.65 -3.25 -2.02
CA GLU A 122 3.83 -3.75 -1.33
C GLU A 122 3.68 -3.61 0.19
N ILE A 123 3.12 -2.50 0.66
CA ILE A 123 2.91 -2.23 2.09
C ILE A 123 1.75 -3.06 2.67
N PHE A 124 0.59 -3.11 1.98
CA PHE A 124 -0.65 -3.63 2.55
C PHE A 124 -1.00 -5.06 2.15
N VAL A 125 -0.42 -5.58 1.06
CA VAL A 125 -0.61 -6.96 0.60
C VAL A 125 0.56 -7.84 1.02
N LYS A 126 1.80 -7.41 0.70
CA LYS A 126 3.02 -8.18 1.02
C LYS A 126 3.60 -7.88 2.40
N GLY A 127 3.46 -6.65 2.89
CA GLY A 127 4.08 -6.20 4.13
C GLY A 127 3.73 -7.11 5.31
N LYS A 128 4.69 -7.33 6.22
CA LYS A 128 4.50 -8.17 7.41
C LYS A 128 3.33 -7.62 8.24
N GLN A 129 2.21 -8.30 8.14
CA GLN A 129 1.00 -7.99 8.90
C GLN A 129 1.31 -8.18 10.38
N GLN A 130 0.95 -7.18 11.18
CA GLN A 130 1.10 -7.30 12.62
C GLN A 130 0.06 -8.27 13.14
N GLN A 131 0.51 -9.46 13.56
CA GLN A 131 -0.15 -10.11 14.69
C GLN A 131 -0.14 -9.12 15.87
N PRO A 132 -1.25 -8.97 16.61
CA PRO A 132 -1.28 -8.14 17.80
C PRO A 132 -0.36 -8.79 18.84
N GLY A 133 0.86 -8.27 19.01
CA GLY A 133 1.73 -8.70 20.11
C GLY A 133 3.23 -8.83 19.85
N ASN A 134 3.77 -8.50 18.67
CA ASN A 134 5.24 -8.56 18.47
C ASN A 134 5.84 -7.17 18.32
N ASP A 135 6.13 -6.57 19.47
CA ASP A 135 6.92 -5.35 19.63
C ASP A 135 8.37 -5.61 19.18
N ASP A 136 8.66 -5.35 17.89
CA ASP A 136 10.00 -5.44 17.29
C ASP A 136 10.98 -4.38 17.88
N GLY A 137 10.52 -3.58 18.86
CA GLY A 137 11.37 -2.73 19.70
C GLY A 137 12.36 -3.49 20.59
N GLY A 138 12.12 -4.79 20.85
CA GLY A 138 12.98 -5.61 21.72
C GLY A 138 14.32 -6.03 21.11
N LYS A 139 14.38 -6.27 19.79
CA LYS A 139 15.61 -6.74 19.12
C LYS A 139 16.67 -5.65 18.99
N LYS A 140 16.26 -4.38 18.88
CA LYS A 140 17.19 -3.25 18.79
C LYS A 140 17.86 -2.96 20.14
N ARG A 141 17.12 -3.07 21.25
CA ARG A 141 17.67 -2.91 22.61
C ARG A 141 18.68 -3.99 22.99
N LYS A 142 18.46 -5.25 22.59
CA LYS A 142 19.40 -6.34 22.88
C LYS A 142 20.76 -6.17 22.17
N ARG A 143 20.75 -5.63 20.95
CA ARG A 143 21.99 -5.37 20.18
C ARG A 143 22.77 -4.15 20.72
N GLU A 144 22.07 -3.16 21.26
CA GLU A 144 22.69 -1.99 21.93
C GLU A 144 23.24 -2.36 23.31
N GLU A 145 22.55 -3.22 24.08
CA GLU A 145 23.05 -3.76 25.36
C GLU A 145 24.25 -4.69 25.17
N GLU A 146 24.26 -5.56 24.15
CA GLU A 146 25.41 -6.42 23.84
C GLU A 146 26.64 -5.61 23.40
N GLN A 147 26.46 -4.50 22.68
CA GLN A 147 27.54 -3.60 22.30
C GLN A 147 28.02 -2.71 23.46
N ALA A 148 27.14 -2.32 24.38
CA ALA A 148 27.52 -1.63 25.62
C ALA A 148 28.29 -2.56 26.57
N ALA A 149 27.87 -3.83 26.67
CA ALA A 149 28.56 -4.86 27.46
C ALA A 149 29.97 -5.15 26.91
N ALA A 150 30.15 -5.15 25.58
CA ALA A 150 31.46 -5.32 24.95
C ALA A 150 32.42 -4.15 25.20
N LYS A 151 31.92 -2.91 25.25
CA LYS A 151 32.72 -1.71 25.58
C LYS A 151 33.12 -1.67 27.06
N SER A 152 32.28 -2.17 27.97
CA SER A 152 32.61 -2.25 29.41
C SER A 152 33.73 -3.27 29.72
N LYS A 153 33.90 -4.31 28.88
CA LYS A 153 34.95 -5.33 29.05
C LYS A 153 36.36 -4.82 28.69
N ASN A 154 36.49 -3.75 27.91
CA ASN A 154 37.78 -3.21 27.48
C ASN A 154 38.36 -2.15 28.43
N GLN A 155 37.56 -1.57 29.33
CA GLN A 155 38.03 -0.66 30.39
C GLN A 155 38.44 -1.39 31.68
N LYS A 156 38.17 -2.69 31.81
CA LYS A 156 38.49 -3.50 33.02
C LYS A 156 39.83 -4.23 32.95
N LYS A 157 40.70 -3.89 31.99
CA LYS A 157 42.09 -4.39 31.87
C LYS A 157 43.17 -3.40 32.35
N GLN A 158 42.75 -2.27 32.92
CA GLN A 158 43.59 -1.30 33.63
C GLN A 158 42.97 -0.97 35.00
N ASN A 159 42.85 -1.98 35.88
CA ASN A 159 42.92 -1.83 37.35
C ASN A 159 42.45 -3.12 38.01
N LYS A 160 43.40 -4.00 38.32
CA LYS A 160 43.34 -4.86 39.52
C LYS A 160 44.71 -5.47 39.79
N ARG A 161 45.56 -4.66 40.42
CA ARG A 161 46.49 -5.14 41.44
C ARG A 161 45.70 -5.09 42.76
N SER A 162 45.82 -6.13 43.57
CA SER A 162 45.22 -6.31 44.91
C SER A 162 43.70 -6.63 44.95
N LYS A 163 43.16 -7.47 45.84
CA LYS A 163 43.66 -8.52 46.75
C LYS A 163 42.39 -9.10 47.43
N GLY A 164 42.23 -10.43 47.39
CA GLY A 164 41.39 -11.26 48.31
C GLY A 164 39.87 -11.03 48.34
N LYS A 165 39.03 -11.90 48.93
CA LYS A 165 39.08 -13.29 49.42
C LYS A 165 37.62 -13.62 49.86
N ASP A 166 37.28 -14.90 49.96
CA ASP A 166 36.04 -15.51 50.53
C ASP A 166 34.77 -15.49 49.66
N ASN A 167 34.23 -16.65 49.26
CA ASN A 167 33.43 -17.66 50.02
C ASN A 167 32.06 -17.07 50.41
N THR A 168 30.88 -17.70 50.20
CA THR A 168 30.47 -19.09 50.45
C THR A 168 29.06 -19.32 49.83
N ASP A 169 28.81 -20.53 49.31
CA ASP A 169 27.62 -21.42 49.38
C ASP A 169 26.16 -20.92 49.17
N GLU A 170 25.42 -21.55 48.25
CA GLU A 170 24.32 -22.53 48.48
C GLU A 170 22.94 -21.82 48.58
N GLN A 171 21.76 -22.34 48.23
CA GLN A 171 21.29 -23.65 47.77
C GLN A 171 19.87 -23.48 47.16
N SER A 172 19.51 -24.41 46.27
CA SER A 172 18.21 -25.12 46.09
C SER A 172 16.85 -24.46 46.41
N ASN A 173 15.90 -24.54 45.48
CA ASN A 173 14.77 -25.54 45.45
C ASN A 173 13.85 -25.18 44.26
N ARG A 174 13.53 -26.01 43.24
CA ARG A 174 12.80 -27.31 43.18
C ARG A 174 11.38 -27.24 43.76
N ILE A 175 10.33 -27.23 42.92
CA ILE A 175 9.35 -28.31 42.59
C ILE A 175 7.97 -27.57 42.53
N SER A 176 6.94 -27.84 41.72
CA SER A 176 6.31 -29.08 41.22
C SER A 176 5.32 -28.77 40.07
N ASN A 177 5.12 -29.82 39.26
CA ASN A 177 4.06 -30.03 38.26
C ASN A 177 2.64 -30.09 38.84
N GLY A 178 1.65 -29.92 37.95
CA GLY A 178 0.27 -30.38 38.10
C GLY A 178 -0.36 -30.70 36.74
N THR A 179 -0.50 -32.00 36.46
CA THR A 179 -1.16 -32.64 35.31
C THR A 179 -2.65 -32.85 35.58
N THR A 180 -3.52 -32.96 34.55
CA THR A 180 -4.64 -33.94 34.35
C THR A 180 -5.49 -33.47 33.15
N THR A 181 -5.45 -34.09 31.95
CA THR A 181 -6.12 -35.31 31.42
C THR A 181 -7.52 -35.08 30.80
N THR A 182 -7.54 -35.29 29.48
CA THR A 182 -8.57 -35.71 28.49
C THR A 182 -10.01 -36.06 28.90
N THR A 183 -10.95 -35.73 28.00
CA THR A 183 -11.98 -36.67 27.47
C THR A 183 -12.50 -36.18 26.10
N ALA A 184 -12.77 -37.13 25.20
CA ALA A 184 -13.22 -36.94 23.83
C ALA A 184 -14.74 -37.15 23.67
N THR A 185 -15.36 -36.48 22.70
CA THR A 185 -16.57 -36.95 21.97
C THR A 185 -16.67 -36.27 20.61
N THR A 186 -16.93 -37.09 19.60
CA THR A 186 -17.12 -36.79 18.17
C THR A 186 -18.46 -36.10 17.91
N ASP A 187 -18.51 -35.10 17.02
CA ASP A 187 -19.68 -34.86 16.16
C ASP A 187 -19.33 -34.06 14.91
N THR A 188 -19.89 -34.50 13.79
CA THR A 188 -19.74 -33.97 12.44
C THR A 188 -20.61 -32.74 12.26
N GLN A 189 -20.01 -31.59 11.91
CA GLN A 189 -20.68 -30.49 11.21
C GLN A 189 -19.65 -29.48 10.71
N THR A 190 -19.71 -29.16 9.42
CA THR A 190 -19.05 -28.03 8.78
C THR A 190 -19.77 -26.74 9.19
N PRO A 191 -19.07 -25.72 9.71
CA PRO A 191 -19.47 -24.36 9.38
C PRO A 191 -18.27 -23.45 9.10
N THR A 192 -18.39 -22.71 7.99
CA THR A 192 -17.62 -21.51 7.67
C THR A 192 -17.56 -20.57 8.88
N THR A 193 -16.39 -20.51 9.52
CA THR A 193 -16.10 -19.56 10.60
C THR A 193 -14.95 -18.68 10.15
N THR A 194 -15.26 -17.55 9.52
CA THR A 194 -14.30 -16.47 9.34
C THR A 194 -13.99 -15.93 10.74
N THR A 195 -12.82 -16.28 11.25
CA THR A 195 -12.39 -15.90 12.60
C THR A 195 -12.09 -14.39 12.65
N ASP A 196 -12.43 -13.73 13.75
CA ASP A 196 -12.20 -12.29 14.00
C ASP A 196 -10.73 -11.85 13.74
N SER A 197 -9.79 -12.79 13.77
CA SER A 197 -8.38 -12.60 13.42
C SER A 197 -8.14 -12.26 11.95
N ASP A 198 -8.91 -12.82 11.01
CA ASP A 198 -8.74 -12.55 9.58
C ASP A 198 -9.28 -11.17 9.21
N ALA A 199 -10.33 -10.71 9.90
CA ALA A 199 -10.85 -9.36 9.73
C ALA A 199 -9.84 -8.29 10.18
N ALA A 200 -9.14 -8.53 11.28
CA ALA A 200 -8.08 -7.66 11.81
C ALA A 200 -6.85 -7.62 10.90
N LYS A 201 -6.46 -8.78 10.34
CA LYS A 201 -5.29 -8.97 9.48
C LYS A 201 -5.20 -8.00 8.30
N TRP A 202 -6.35 -7.73 7.67
CA TRP A 202 -6.43 -6.89 6.46
C TRP A 202 -6.99 -5.48 6.72
N THR A 203 -7.02 -5.02 7.98
CA THR A 203 -7.60 -3.71 8.33
C THR A 203 -6.93 -2.54 7.60
N ASP A 204 -5.60 -2.56 7.52
CA ASP A 204 -4.84 -1.52 6.82
C ASP A 204 -5.12 -1.54 5.31
N LEU A 205 -5.24 -2.74 4.71
CA LEU A 205 -5.61 -2.91 3.30
C LEU A 205 -7.04 -2.41 3.05
N LYS A 206 -8.02 -2.78 3.88
CA LYS A 206 -9.40 -2.28 3.81
C LYS A 206 -9.45 -0.75 3.86
N SER A 207 -8.66 -0.15 4.75
CA SER A 207 -8.58 1.31 4.89
C SER A 207 -8.01 1.96 3.63
N TYR A 208 -7.01 1.34 2.99
CA TYR A 208 -6.46 1.82 1.73
C TYR A 208 -7.47 1.66 0.57
N LEU A 209 -8.12 0.50 0.45
CA LEU A 209 -9.10 0.26 -0.61
C LEU A 209 -10.32 1.17 -0.46
N SER A 210 -10.71 1.52 0.77
CA SER A 210 -11.74 2.55 1.01
C SER A 210 -11.35 3.92 0.43
N ILE A 211 -10.06 4.30 0.46
CA ILE A 211 -9.58 5.54 -0.19
C ILE A 211 -9.76 5.45 -1.71
N ILE A 212 -9.45 4.29 -2.29
CA ILE A 212 -9.59 4.04 -3.73
C ILE A 212 -11.05 4.05 -4.17
N SER A 213 -11.93 3.40 -3.41
CA SER A 213 -13.38 3.35 -3.66
C SER A 213 -14.07 4.70 -3.46
N GLU A 214 -13.65 5.51 -2.49
CA GLU A 214 -14.20 6.87 -2.33
C GLU A 214 -13.75 7.81 -3.46
N GLY A 215 -12.56 7.57 -4.02
CA GLY A 215 -11.94 8.43 -5.02
C GLY A 215 -11.93 7.84 -6.42
N PRO A 216 -10.74 7.44 -6.92
CA PRO A 216 -10.56 7.22 -8.34
C PRO A 216 -11.33 6.01 -8.90
N LEU A 217 -11.81 5.07 -8.08
CA LEU A 217 -12.69 3.98 -8.51
C LEU A 217 -14.12 4.10 -7.95
N ASN A 218 -14.54 5.30 -7.56
CA ASN A 218 -15.91 5.55 -7.16
C ASN A 218 -16.88 5.29 -8.34
N PRO A 219 -18.01 4.59 -8.17
CA PRO A 219 -18.98 4.36 -9.25
C PRO A 219 -19.53 5.64 -9.90
N LEU A 220 -19.64 6.70 -9.10
CA LEU A 220 -20.03 8.03 -9.57
C LEU A 220 -18.84 8.70 -10.27
N ASN A 221 -19.14 9.43 -11.34
CA ASN A 221 -18.13 10.16 -12.08
C ASN A 221 -17.73 11.48 -11.41
N PHE A 222 -16.79 12.19 -12.04
CA PHE A 222 -16.46 13.56 -11.68
C PHE A 222 -17.72 14.43 -11.67
N ASP A 223 -18.05 14.95 -10.50
CA ASP A 223 -19.11 15.91 -10.30
C ASP A 223 -18.48 17.31 -10.17
N PRO A 224 -18.66 18.21 -11.16
CA PRO A 224 -18.12 19.57 -11.09
C PRO A 224 -18.73 20.39 -9.94
N ASP A 225 -19.92 20.01 -9.46
CA ASP A 225 -20.66 20.68 -8.40
C ASP A 225 -20.45 20.00 -7.02
N GLN A 226 -19.57 19.00 -6.94
CA GLN A 226 -19.24 18.32 -5.69
C GLN A 226 -18.82 19.34 -4.62
N ASP A 227 -19.39 19.24 -3.42
CA ASP A 227 -18.94 20.07 -2.31
C ASP A 227 -17.46 19.78 -2.01
N THR A 228 -16.61 20.78 -2.24
CA THR A 228 -15.17 20.73 -1.98
C THR A 228 -14.81 21.36 -0.64
N SER A 229 -15.81 21.73 0.18
CA SER A 229 -15.61 22.37 1.46
C SER A 229 -14.73 21.51 2.38
N ILE A 230 -13.71 22.15 2.93
CA ILE A 230 -12.76 21.53 3.85
C ILE A 230 -13.30 21.74 5.26
N ASN A 231 -13.57 20.65 5.97
CA ASN A 231 -13.94 20.74 7.37
C ASN A 231 -12.69 20.68 8.25
N GLU A 232 -12.14 21.86 8.57
CA GLU A 232 -10.93 21.99 9.39
C GLU A 232 -11.09 21.41 10.81
N LYS A 233 -12.32 21.36 11.34
CA LYS A 233 -12.57 20.83 12.70
C LYS A 233 -12.43 19.31 12.73
N THR A 234 -12.86 18.63 11.68
CA THR A 234 -12.79 17.17 11.56
C THR A 234 -11.61 16.69 10.71
N ASP A 235 -10.77 17.61 10.21
CA ASP A 235 -9.70 17.34 9.24
C ASP A 235 -10.19 16.51 8.04
N TYR A 236 -11.44 16.76 7.63
CA TYR A 236 -12.09 16.03 6.56
C TYR A 236 -12.00 16.83 5.26
N VAL A 237 -11.56 16.14 4.21
CA VAL A 237 -11.49 16.66 2.85
C VAL A 237 -12.22 15.66 1.95
N PRO A 238 -13.28 16.10 1.24
CA PRO A 238 -13.97 15.28 0.26
C PRO A 238 -13.00 14.78 -0.81
N MET A 239 -13.10 13.49 -1.13
CA MET A 239 -12.29 12.87 -2.17
C MET A 239 -12.90 13.20 -3.55
N PRO A 240 -12.14 13.81 -4.47
CA PRO A 240 -12.56 13.93 -5.85
C PRO A 240 -12.54 12.56 -6.52
N HIS A 241 -13.60 12.25 -7.28
CA HIS A 241 -13.70 10.96 -7.98
C HIS A 241 -12.75 10.84 -9.18
N GLY A 242 -12.23 11.96 -9.69
CA GLY A 242 -11.36 12.03 -10.86
C GLY A 242 -12.06 11.68 -12.20
N PRO A 243 -11.37 11.90 -13.34
CA PRO A 243 -11.91 11.56 -14.66
C PRO A 243 -11.88 10.08 -14.99
N ASP A 244 -12.64 9.69 -16.01
CA ASP A 244 -12.60 8.36 -16.63
C ASP A 244 -11.18 7.96 -17.07
N GLY A 245 -10.35 8.90 -17.54
CA GLY A 245 -8.95 8.63 -17.89
C GLY A 245 -8.11 8.09 -16.73
N LEU A 246 -8.37 8.54 -15.50
CA LEU A 246 -7.71 8.00 -14.30
C LEU A 246 -8.21 6.59 -13.97
N ARG A 247 -9.51 6.32 -14.17
CA ARG A 247 -10.13 5.00 -13.97
C ARG A 247 -9.55 3.97 -14.91
N TYR A 248 -9.52 4.27 -16.21
CA TYR A 248 -8.96 3.37 -17.21
C TYR A 248 -7.50 3.03 -16.88
N HIS A 249 -6.69 4.03 -16.56
CA HIS A 249 -5.29 3.79 -16.18
C HIS A 249 -5.17 2.89 -14.95
N LEU A 250 -6.02 3.07 -13.94
CA LEU A 250 -6.02 2.17 -12.78
C LEU A 250 -6.41 0.74 -13.14
N LEU A 251 -7.45 0.55 -13.95
CA LEU A 251 -7.88 -0.77 -14.41
C LEU A 251 -6.78 -1.47 -15.20
N ASP A 252 -6.04 -0.73 -16.03
CA ASP A 252 -4.96 -1.27 -16.86
C ASP A 252 -3.76 -1.77 -16.02
N ILE A 253 -3.49 -1.14 -14.88
CA ILE A 253 -2.29 -1.43 -14.07
C ILE A 253 -2.58 -2.22 -12.79
N TRP A 254 -3.85 -2.40 -12.39
CA TRP A 254 -4.20 -2.96 -11.08
C TRP A 254 -3.64 -4.37 -10.91
N ILE A 255 -3.92 -5.26 -11.87
CA ILE A 255 -3.47 -6.66 -11.83
C ILE A 255 -1.95 -6.74 -12.01
N ASP A 256 -1.36 -5.89 -12.86
CA ASP A 256 0.09 -5.81 -13.05
C ASP A 256 0.85 -5.47 -11.76
N GLU A 257 0.37 -4.48 -11.01
CA GLU A 257 1.03 -4.09 -9.77
C GLU A 257 0.75 -5.10 -8.65
N LEU A 258 -0.39 -5.78 -8.68
CA LEU A 258 -0.70 -6.87 -7.76
C LEU A 258 0.21 -8.07 -8.00
N GLU A 259 0.42 -8.50 -9.24
CA GLU A 259 1.31 -9.61 -9.61
C GLU A 259 2.71 -9.45 -9.00
N LYS A 260 3.25 -8.22 -8.97
CA LYS A 260 4.59 -7.94 -8.44
C LYS A 260 4.73 -8.19 -6.94
N VAL A 261 3.62 -8.22 -6.20
CA VAL A 261 3.63 -8.38 -4.74
C VAL A 261 3.15 -9.75 -4.27
N LEU A 262 2.51 -10.52 -5.15
CA LEU A 262 2.14 -11.89 -4.88
C LEU A 262 3.39 -12.78 -4.83
N GLU A 263 3.34 -13.80 -3.97
CA GLU A 263 4.38 -14.82 -3.88
C GLU A 263 3.89 -16.07 -4.61
N PHE A 264 4.67 -16.54 -5.58
CA PHE A 264 4.37 -17.71 -6.39
C PHE A 264 5.26 -18.87 -5.98
N GLU A 265 4.73 -20.08 -6.07
CA GLU A 265 5.51 -21.29 -5.92
C GLU A 265 6.61 -21.32 -7.00
N GLN A 266 7.87 -21.44 -6.58
CA GLN A 266 8.97 -21.71 -7.51
C GLN A 266 8.78 -23.14 -8.01
N GLY A 267 8.24 -23.27 -9.22
CA GLY A 267 8.32 -24.53 -9.93
C GLY A 267 9.77 -24.77 -10.33
N ASP A 268 10.32 -25.94 -10.01
CA ASP A 268 11.48 -26.48 -10.73
C ASP A 268 11.03 -26.73 -12.16
N SER A 269 11.10 -25.71 -13.02
CA SER A 269 10.86 -25.87 -14.45
C SER A 269 12.10 -26.52 -15.06
N GLU A 270 12.10 -27.85 -15.13
CA GLU A 270 12.99 -28.59 -16.02
C GLU A 270 12.68 -28.18 -17.48
N GLU A 271 13.71 -27.98 -18.29
CA GLU A 271 13.57 -27.61 -19.70
C GLU A 271 12.73 -28.66 -20.46
N GLY A 272 11.46 -28.34 -20.76
CA GLY A 272 10.65 -29.12 -21.69
C GLY A 272 9.22 -29.51 -21.25
N GLU A 273 8.78 -29.21 -20.02
CA GLU A 273 7.38 -29.41 -19.61
C GLU A 273 6.50 -28.17 -19.89
N GLU A 274 5.22 -28.41 -20.23
CA GLU A 274 4.18 -27.38 -20.29
C GLU A 274 4.21 -26.52 -19.02
N THR A 275 4.21 -25.20 -19.18
CA THR A 275 4.23 -24.23 -18.08
C THR A 275 3.08 -24.52 -17.12
N LYS A 276 3.39 -25.16 -15.97
CA LYS A 276 2.41 -25.39 -14.91
C LYS A 276 1.83 -24.04 -14.47
N PRO A 277 0.52 -23.96 -14.18
CA PRO A 277 -0.10 -22.71 -13.73
C PRO A 277 0.62 -22.20 -12.48
N ARG A 278 0.97 -20.91 -12.49
CA ARG A 278 1.68 -20.26 -11.38
C ARG A 278 0.78 -20.21 -10.16
N LYS A 279 0.95 -21.17 -9.25
CA LYS A 279 0.18 -21.21 -8.02
C LYS A 279 0.65 -20.13 -7.05
N VAL A 280 -0.29 -19.31 -6.59
CA VAL A 280 -0.03 -18.28 -5.59
C VAL A 280 0.04 -18.92 -4.20
N ILE A 281 1.11 -18.62 -3.47
CA ILE A 281 1.30 -19.03 -2.07
C ILE A 281 0.73 -17.97 -1.12
N SER A 282 0.77 -16.69 -1.50
CA SER A 282 0.31 -15.60 -0.63
C SER A 282 -1.18 -15.71 -0.34
N GLU A 283 -1.57 -15.61 0.93
CA GLU A 283 -2.97 -15.59 1.42
C GLU A 283 -3.68 -14.25 1.12
N ALA A 284 -3.39 -13.63 -0.03
CA ALA A 284 -3.93 -12.33 -0.40
C ALA A 284 -5.46 -12.41 -0.58
N PRO A 285 -6.25 -11.51 0.04
CA PRO A 285 -7.71 -11.56 0.00
C PRO A 285 -8.18 -10.98 -1.34
N MET A 286 -8.20 -11.81 -2.38
CA MET A 286 -8.45 -11.36 -3.75
C MET A 286 -9.82 -10.69 -3.90
N ASP A 287 -10.87 -11.24 -3.28
CA ASP A 287 -12.21 -10.64 -3.28
C ASP A 287 -12.22 -9.21 -2.73
N LEU A 288 -11.42 -8.97 -1.68
CA LEU A 288 -11.29 -7.65 -1.10
C LEU A 288 -10.54 -6.71 -2.06
N ILE A 289 -9.44 -7.18 -2.66
CA ILE A 289 -8.58 -6.37 -3.56
C ILE A 289 -9.31 -6.02 -4.87
N LEU A 290 -10.13 -6.92 -5.39
CA LEU A 290 -10.92 -6.72 -6.61
C LEU A 290 -12.26 -6.02 -6.34
N GLY A 291 -12.71 -5.96 -5.08
CA GLY A 291 -13.98 -5.36 -4.68
C GLY A 291 -14.26 -3.96 -5.25
N PRO A 292 -13.30 -3.01 -5.26
CA PRO A 292 -13.51 -1.70 -5.89
C PRO A 292 -13.81 -1.79 -7.40
N ILE A 293 -13.16 -2.70 -8.12
CA ILE A 293 -13.38 -2.91 -9.56
C ILE A 293 -14.73 -3.60 -9.79
N GLU A 294 -15.10 -4.57 -8.94
CA GLU A 294 -16.40 -5.24 -8.99
C GLU A 294 -17.55 -4.23 -8.76
N THR A 295 -17.39 -3.34 -7.78
CA THR A 295 -18.36 -2.26 -7.53
C THR A 295 -18.47 -1.35 -8.75
N LEU A 296 -17.34 -0.96 -9.34
CA LEU A 296 -17.32 -0.13 -10.54
C LEU A 296 -17.97 -0.83 -11.76
N ARG A 297 -17.80 -2.15 -11.90
CA ARG A 297 -18.45 -2.96 -12.94
C ARG A 297 -19.97 -2.95 -12.82
N VAL A 298 -20.50 -3.06 -11.61
CA VAL A 298 -21.95 -3.17 -11.37
C VAL A 298 -22.62 -1.79 -11.33
N GLU A 299 -22.04 -0.85 -10.58
CA GLU A 299 -22.66 0.42 -10.24
C GLU A 299 -22.14 1.60 -11.08
N GLY A 300 -21.07 1.41 -11.86
CA GLY A 300 -20.44 2.49 -12.61
C GLY A 300 -21.41 3.20 -13.56
N LEU A 301 -21.42 4.53 -13.55
CA LEU A 301 -22.39 5.32 -14.31
C LEU A 301 -22.29 5.06 -15.84
N HIS A 302 -21.07 5.01 -16.36
CA HIS A 302 -20.80 4.93 -17.80
C HIS A 302 -20.58 3.49 -18.28
N LYS A 303 -21.29 3.08 -19.34
CA LYS A 303 -21.15 1.73 -19.93
C LYS A 303 -19.69 1.38 -20.31
N PRO A 304 -18.91 2.26 -20.98
CA PRO A 304 -17.52 1.95 -21.30
C PRO A 304 -16.63 1.66 -20.08
N VAL A 305 -16.84 2.38 -18.97
CA VAL A 305 -16.11 2.14 -17.72
C VAL A 305 -16.47 0.78 -17.14
N ARG A 306 -17.76 0.42 -17.13
CA ARG A 306 -18.21 -0.92 -16.69
C ARG A 306 -17.63 -2.04 -17.55
N THR A 307 -17.58 -1.84 -18.87
CA THR A 307 -16.97 -2.80 -19.80
C THR A 307 -15.49 -3.00 -19.50
N ARG A 308 -14.70 -1.92 -19.34
CA ARG A 308 -13.28 -2.01 -18.98
C ARG A 308 -13.06 -2.65 -17.62
N ALA A 309 -13.94 -2.39 -16.65
CA ALA A 309 -13.88 -3.05 -15.34
C ALA A 309 -14.17 -4.55 -15.45
N ALA A 310 -15.13 -4.96 -16.29
CA ALA A 310 -15.41 -6.36 -16.57
C ALA A 310 -14.21 -7.07 -17.22
N GLU A 311 -13.57 -6.43 -18.19
CA GLU A 311 -12.36 -6.95 -18.86
C GLU A 311 -11.20 -7.11 -17.87
N ALA A 312 -10.94 -6.12 -17.01
CA ALA A 312 -9.91 -6.23 -15.97
C ALA A 312 -10.19 -7.38 -14.98
N LEU A 313 -11.45 -7.66 -14.70
CA LEU A 313 -11.88 -8.80 -13.88
C LEU A 313 -11.80 -10.13 -14.63
N GLN A 314 -11.68 -10.13 -15.96
CA GLN A 314 -11.50 -11.32 -16.79
C GLN A 314 -10.03 -11.52 -17.23
N ASP A 315 -9.08 -10.82 -16.59
CA ASP A 315 -7.64 -11.03 -16.86
C ASP A 315 -7.25 -12.50 -16.65
N GLU A 316 -6.59 -13.08 -17.66
CA GLU A 316 -6.23 -14.51 -17.71
C GLU A 316 -5.44 -14.96 -16.47
N ARG A 317 -4.60 -14.07 -15.92
CA ARG A 317 -3.79 -14.35 -14.74
C ARG A 317 -4.63 -14.67 -13.51
N LEU A 318 -5.82 -14.09 -13.37
CA LEU A 318 -6.72 -14.39 -12.24
C LEU A 318 -7.21 -15.84 -12.26
N PHE A 319 -7.36 -16.43 -13.45
CA PHE A 319 -7.70 -17.84 -13.62
C PHE A 319 -6.48 -18.73 -13.37
N GLU A 320 -5.31 -18.34 -13.90
CA GLU A 320 -4.05 -19.08 -13.68
C GLU A 320 -3.67 -19.17 -12.21
N TRP A 321 -3.91 -18.10 -11.46
CA TRP A 321 -3.64 -18.03 -10.01
C TRP A 321 -4.69 -18.78 -9.17
N GLY A 322 -5.76 -19.27 -9.79
CA GLY A 322 -6.83 -20.01 -9.11
C GLY A 322 -7.82 -19.14 -8.33
N PHE A 323 -7.86 -17.83 -8.59
CA PHE A 323 -8.84 -16.92 -7.96
C PHE A 323 -10.15 -16.82 -8.74
N LYS A 324 -10.19 -17.33 -9.98
CA LYS A 324 -11.41 -17.44 -10.79
C LYS A 324 -11.49 -18.80 -11.48
N GLU A 325 -12.70 -19.33 -11.57
CA GLU A 325 -12.99 -20.52 -12.34
C GLU A 325 -13.36 -20.13 -13.77
N ARG A 326 -12.78 -20.83 -14.76
CA ARG A 326 -13.23 -20.67 -16.15
C ARG A 326 -14.63 -21.25 -16.25
N LYS A 327 -15.60 -20.45 -16.69
CA LYS A 327 -16.86 -21.00 -17.14
C LYS A 327 -16.56 -21.84 -18.38
N VAL A 328 -16.84 -23.14 -18.30
CA VAL A 328 -16.91 -23.98 -19.49
C VAL A 328 -18.16 -23.49 -20.21
N GLU A 329 -17.99 -22.76 -21.30
CA GLU A 329 -19.09 -22.44 -22.19
C GLU A 329 -19.60 -23.78 -22.75
N SER A 330 -20.77 -24.21 -22.28
CA SER A 330 -21.58 -25.15 -23.05
C SER A 330 -21.98 -24.43 -24.33
N GLU A 331 -21.74 -25.05 -25.47
CA GLU A 331 -21.92 -24.54 -26.85
C GLU A 331 -23.38 -24.19 -27.24
N ASP A 332 -24.23 -23.74 -26.31
CA ASP A 332 -25.68 -23.61 -26.51
C ASP A 332 -26.26 -22.18 -26.33
N GLU A 333 -25.45 -21.13 -26.28
CA GLU A 333 -25.97 -19.74 -26.27
C GLU A 333 -25.23 -18.82 -27.27
N ASP A 334 -25.17 -19.24 -28.53
CA ASP A 334 -25.07 -18.33 -29.66
C ASP A 334 -26.48 -18.00 -30.16
N GLU A 335 -26.89 -16.73 -30.02
CA GLU A 335 -27.83 -15.95 -30.85
C GLU A 335 -28.71 -15.00 -30.00
N GLU A 336 -28.19 -13.81 -29.69
CA GLU A 336 -29.06 -12.62 -29.63
C GLU A 336 -28.29 -11.36 -30.10
N SER A 337 -28.23 -11.26 -31.43
CA SER A 337 -28.21 -10.06 -32.29
C SER A 337 -27.63 -8.75 -31.75
N GLU A 338 -26.46 -8.39 -32.29
CA GLU A 338 -26.01 -7.00 -32.43
C GLU A 338 -26.96 -6.22 -33.37
N GLU A 339 -27.88 -5.47 -32.80
CA GLU A 339 -28.72 -4.50 -33.53
C GLU A 339 -27.89 -3.26 -33.90
N TRP A 340 -27.33 -3.29 -35.11
CA TRP A 340 -26.73 -2.16 -35.81
C TRP A 340 -27.80 -1.09 -36.12
N GLY A 341 -27.88 -0.05 -35.29
CA GLY A 341 -28.69 1.13 -35.56
C GLY A 341 -28.05 2.00 -36.65
N GLY A 342 -28.38 1.76 -37.91
CA GLY A 342 -28.07 2.65 -39.02
C GLY A 342 -28.71 4.03 -38.81
N PHE A 343 -27.99 5.09 -39.17
CA PHE A 343 -28.51 6.46 -39.18
C PHE A 343 -29.48 6.64 -40.36
N ASP A 344 -30.66 7.18 -40.08
CA ASP A 344 -31.59 7.76 -41.07
C ASP A 344 -31.63 9.29 -40.88
#